data_AF-A0A1E3VPT2-F1
#
_entry.id   AF-A0A1E3VPT2-F1
#
_cell.length_a   1.000
_cell.length_b   1.000
_cell.length_c   1.000
_cell.angle_alpha   90.00
_cell.angle_beta   90.00
_cell.angle_gamma   90.00
#
_symmetry.space_group_name_H-M   'P 1'
#
loop_
_entity.id
_entity.type
_entity.pdbx_description
1 polymer ?
#
loop_
_entity_poly.entity_id
_entity_poly.type
_entity_poly.pdbx_seq_one_letter_code
_entity_poly.pdbx_strand_id
1 'polypeptide(L)' 'MGCATQKNLAAMIADPQDLLSPRPEAPRPGERRDTVWRKYVKGDPTGAKWAPQNQPLPERALTSESGVGN' A
#
# COMPACT_ATOMS: atom_id res chain seq x y z
N MET A 1 10.33 34.22 -21.49
CA MET A 1 9.92 33.15 -20.56
C MET A 1 9.72 31.88 -21.36
N GLY A 2 10.67 30.94 -21.40
CA GLY A 2 10.54 29.77 -22.28
C GLY A 2 11.67 28.77 -22.14
N CYS A 3 12.91 29.24 -22.23
CA CYS A 3 14.08 28.36 -22.10
C CYS A 3 14.26 27.81 -20.67
N ALA A 4 14.08 28.66 -19.64
CA ALA A 4 14.20 28.23 -18.24
C ALA A 4 13.12 27.19 -17.85
N THR A 5 11.88 27.38 -18.30
CA THR A 5 10.76 26.48 -17.97
C THR A 5 10.91 25.12 -18.65
N GLN A 6 11.33 25.10 -19.92
CA GLN A 6 11.54 23.86 -20.67
C GLN A 6 12.70 23.04 -20.10
N LYS A 7 13.81 23.70 -19.73
CA LYS A 7 14.95 23.04 -19.09
C LYS A 7 14.59 22.48 -17.72
N ASN A 8 13.83 23.23 -16.92
CA ASN A 8 13.38 22.75 -15.61
C ASN A 8 12.42 21.56 -15.74
N LEU A 9 11.53 21.57 -16.75
CA LEU A 9 10.63 20.44 -17.02
C LEU A 9 11.40 19.19 -17.46
N ALA A 10 12.36 19.33 -18.38
CA ALA A 10 13.18 18.21 -18.86
C ALA A 10 14.01 17.57 -17.74
N ALA A 11 14.48 18.34 -16.76
CA ALA A 11 15.23 17.82 -15.61
C ALA A 11 14.37 17.06 -14.58
N MET A 12 13.04 17.22 -14.61
CA MET A 12 12.11 16.55 -13.69
C MET A 12 11.53 15.24 -14.26
N ILE A 13 11.69 14.99 -15.55
CA ILE A 13 11.12 13.84 -16.23
C ILE A 13 12.14 12.69 -16.22
N ALA A 14 11.76 11.57 -15.62
CA ALA A 14 12.61 10.38 -15.57
C ALA A 14 12.74 9.69 -16.94
N ASP A 15 11.69 9.71 -17.76
CA ASP A 15 11.66 9.12 -19.10
C ASP A 15 10.85 10.01 -20.06
N PRO A 16 11.45 10.57 -21.13
CA PRO A 16 10.74 11.44 -22.06
C PRO A 16 9.64 10.72 -22.88
N GLN A 17 9.69 9.39 -23.01
CA GLN A 17 8.64 8.62 -23.70
C GLN A 17 7.28 8.69 -22.98
N ASP A 18 7.29 8.94 -21.66
CA ASP A 18 6.08 9.06 -20.83
C ASP A 18 5.18 10.25 -21.25
N LEU A 19 5.70 11.21 -22.02
CA LEU A 19 4.93 12.34 -22.56
C LEU A 19 4.15 12.00 -23.85
N LEU A 20 4.56 10.95 -24.55
CA LEU A 20 4.02 10.60 -25.87
C LEU A 20 2.93 9.54 -25.78
N SER A 21 3.04 8.63 -24.81
CA SER A 21 2.09 7.55 -24.60
C SER A 21 2.16 7.02 -23.17
N PRO A 22 1.07 6.51 -22.61
CA PRO A 22 1.12 5.67 -21.43
C PRO A 22 2.05 4.48 -21.63
N ARG A 23 2.77 4.10 -20.57
CA ARG A 23 3.60 2.88 -20.59
C ARG A 23 2.73 1.63 -20.64
N PRO A 24 3.21 0.56 -21.32
CA PRO A 24 2.55 -0.73 -21.25
C PRO A 24 2.59 -1.26 -19.81
N GLU A 25 1.42 -1.47 -19.23
CA GLU A 25 1.29 -2.09 -17.92
C GLU A 25 1.27 -3.61 -18.05
N ALA A 26 1.96 -4.30 -17.14
CA ALA A 26 1.83 -5.74 -17.02
C ALA A 26 0.42 -6.09 -16.49
N PRO A 27 -0.17 -7.23 -16.90
CA PRO A 27 -1.41 -7.70 -16.32
C PRO A 27 -1.33 -7.76 -14.80
N ARG A 28 -2.42 -7.36 -14.13
CA ARG A 28 -2.49 -7.39 -12.67
C ARG A 28 -2.27 -8.83 -12.16
N PRO A 29 -1.44 -9.06 -11.14
CA PRO A 29 -1.26 -10.40 -10.57
C PRO A 29 -2.56 -10.88 -9.91
N GLY A 30 -3.22 -11.87 -10.53
CA GLY A 30 -4.50 -12.44 -10.05
C GLY A 30 -4.35 -13.29 -8.77
N GLU A 31 -3.22 -13.97 -8.61
CA GLU A 31 -2.95 -14.91 -7.52
C GLU A 31 -3.15 -14.29 -6.11
N ARG A 32 -2.73 -13.03 -5.96
CA ARG A 32 -2.88 -12.30 -4.69
C ARG A 32 -4.35 -11.98 -4.41
N ARG A 33 -5.13 -11.69 -5.45
CA ARG A 33 -6.57 -11.44 -5.32
C ARG A 33 -7.29 -12.72 -4.91
N ASP A 34 -6.96 -13.84 -5.53
CA ASP A 34 -7.59 -15.13 -5.23
C ASP A 34 -7.27 -15.58 -3.80
N THR A 35 -6.04 -15.32 -3.34
CA THR A 35 -5.63 -15.58 -1.95
C THR A 35 -6.45 -14.77 -0.95
N VAL A 36 -6.62 -13.47 -1.21
CA VAL A 36 -7.43 -12.58 -0.36
C VAL A 36 -8.90 -12.96 -0.40
N TRP A 37 -9.43 -13.30 -1.59
CA TRP A 37 -10.81 -13.72 -1.76
C TRP A 37 -11.14 -15.00 -1.01
N ARG A 38 -10.27 -16.01 -1.09
CA ARG A 38 -10.42 -17.26 -0.33
C ARG A 38 -10.43 -17.03 1.17
N LYS A 39 -9.60 -16.11 1.68
CA LYS A 39 -9.60 -15.72 3.10
C LYS A 39 -10.91 -15.04 3.48
N TYR A 40 -11.35 -14.08 2.67
CA TYR A 40 -12.61 -13.37 2.89
C TYR A 40 -13.82 -14.32 2.96
N VAL A 41 -13.96 -15.25 2.00
CA VAL A 41 -15.04 -16.25 1.98
C VAL A 41 -15.02 -17.17 3.21
N LYS A 42 -13.83 -17.45 3.75
CA LYS A 42 -13.67 -18.26 4.98
C LYS A 42 -13.87 -17.46 6.27
N GLY A 43 -13.93 -16.13 6.21
CA GLY A 43 -13.89 -15.26 7.39
C GLY A 43 -12.50 -15.10 8.01
N ASP A 44 -11.45 -15.51 7.30
CA ASP A 44 -10.06 -15.37 7.76
C ASP A 44 -9.55 -13.92 7.57
N PRO A 45 -8.61 -13.45 8.42
CA PRO A 45 -7.95 -12.16 8.24
C PRO A 45 -7.29 -12.02 6.87
N THR A 46 -7.73 -11.03 6.09
CA THR A 46 -7.23 -10.72 4.75
C THR A 46 -5.91 -9.94 4.77
N GLY A 47 -5.68 -9.16 5.83
CA GLY A 47 -4.46 -8.39 6.07
C GLY A 47 -3.32 -9.21 6.67
N ALA A 48 -2.18 -8.55 6.87
CA ALA A 48 -1.12 -9.12 7.69
C ALA A 48 -1.60 -9.24 9.14
N LYS A 49 -1.30 -10.37 9.79
CA LYS A 49 -1.42 -10.45 11.24
C LYS A 49 -0.34 -9.55 11.82
N TRP A 50 -0.72 -8.73 12.78
CA TRP A 50 0.27 -7.96 13.52
C TRP A 50 1.23 -8.95 14.19
N ALA A 51 2.51 -8.87 13.82
CA ALA A 51 3.60 -9.58 14.45
C ALA A 51 4.56 -8.51 14.96
N PRO A 52 4.72 -8.34 16.29
CA PRO A 52 5.80 -7.51 16.82
C PRO A 52 7.10 -8.18 16.39
N GLN A 53 7.79 -7.59 15.41
CA GLN A 53 9.00 -8.19 14.86
C GLN A 53 10.16 -8.14 15.85
N ASN A 54 10.18 -7.18 16.78
CA ASN A 54 10.97 -7.21 18.02
C ASN A 54 10.72 -5.96 18.90
N GLN A 55 9.47 -5.56 19.13
CA GLN A 55 9.18 -4.47 20.06
C GLN A 55 7.75 -4.59 20.62
N PRO A 56 7.56 -4.61 21.95
CA PRO A 56 6.23 -4.45 22.52
C PRO A 56 5.71 -3.05 22.16
N LEU A 57 4.49 -2.97 21.63
CA LEU A 57 3.81 -1.69 21.45
C LEU A 57 3.62 -1.04 22.83
N PRO A 58 3.74 0.31 22.93
CA PRO A 58 3.48 1.00 24.20
C PRO A 58 2.06 0.68 24.69
N GLU A 59 1.94 0.44 26.00
CA GLU A 59 0.83 -0.14 26.81
C GLU A 59 -0.62 0.30 26.53
N ARG A 60 -0.87 1.22 25.59
CA ARG A 60 -2.21 1.69 25.21
C ARG A 60 -3.08 0.66 24.48
N ALA A 61 -2.56 -0.52 24.15
CA ALA A 61 -3.36 -1.58 23.52
C ALA A 61 -4.08 -2.50 24.52
N LEU A 62 -3.86 -2.35 25.83
CA LEU A 62 -4.42 -3.24 26.88
C LEU A 62 -5.60 -2.63 27.66
N THR A 63 -6.10 -1.43 27.31
CA THR A 63 -7.18 -0.78 28.09
C THR A 63 -8.58 -0.90 27.49
N SER A 64 -8.82 -1.80 26.52
CA SER A 64 -10.19 -2.06 26.04
C SER A 64 -10.79 -3.39 26.51
N GLU A 65 -10.06 -4.18 27.32
CA GLU A 65 -10.56 -5.44 27.88
C GLU A 65 -10.45 -5.45 29.41
N SER A 66 -11.22 -4.59 30.06
CA SER A 66 -11.59 -4.77 31.47
C SER A 66 -13.05 -4.38 31.69
N GLY A 67 -13.94 -5.36 31.54
CA GLY A 67 -15.06 -5.59 32.46
C GLY A 67 -16.22 -4.59 32.47
N VAL A 68 -17.30 -4.98 31.81
CA VAL A 68 -18.67 -4.78 32.30
C VAL A 68 -18.81 -5.43 33.69
N GLY A 69 -19.43 -4.77 34.67
CA GLY A 69 -20.06 -5.45 35.82
C GLY A 69 -20.03 -4.73 37.17
N ASN A 70 -21.18 -4.13 37.51
CA ASN A 70 -21.63 -3.48 38.76
C ASN A 70 -21.08 -2.09 39.10
#